data_AF-A0A496RBP8-F1
#
_entry.id   AF-A0A496RBP8-F1
#
_cell.length_a   1.000
_cell.length_b   1.000
_cell.length_c   1.000
_cell.angle_alpha   90.00
_cell.angle_beta   90.00
_cell.angle_gamma   90.00
#
_symmetry.space_group_name_H-M   'P 1'
#
loop_
_entity.id
_entity.type
_entity.pdbx_description
1 polymer ?
#
loop_
_entity_poly.entity_id
_entity_poly.type
_entity_poly.pdbx_seq_one_letter_code
_entity_poly.pdbx_strand_id
1 'polypeptide(L)'
;KSLLIFTPYVGVGYAYGWSTAGGGMLADIFYDGSAITQSDIDTINQTLKDNGQTPLDLSSNQVLITRDNTGGAFRAFGGVSINILILKIDISGMYNVNTKSLGANINTRISF
;
A
#
# COMPACT_ATOMS: atom_id res chain seq x y z
N LYS A 1 10.81 -37.43 23.29
CA LYS A 1 10.11 -36.14 23.04
C LYS A 1 11.17 -35.05 23.00
N SER A 2 11.47 -34.49 21.83
CA SER A 2 12.52 -33.47 21.68
C SER A 2 11.98 -32.13 22.18
N LEU A 3 12.54 -31.62 23.28
CA LEU A 3 12.27 -30.29 23.79
C LEU A 3 13.12 -29.30 22.97
N LEU A 4 12.70 -29.03 21.73
CA LEU A 4 13.38 -28.06 20.87
C LEU A 4 13.12 -26.65 21.42
N ILE A 5 13.99 -26.21 22.34
CA ILE A 5 13.92 -24.89 22.97
C ILE A 5 14.12 -23.78 21.93
N PHE A 6 14.91 -24.04 20.88
CA PHE A 6 15.17 -23.08 19.80
C PHE A 6 14.87 -23.71 18.44
N THR A 7 14.09 -23.02 17.61
CA THR A 7 13.80 -23.42 16.24
C THR A 7 14.17 -22.28 15.30
N PRO A 8 15.33 -22.35 14.62
CA PRO A 8 15.66 -21.36 13.61
C PRO A 8 14.79 -21.58 12.36
N TYR A 9 14.45 -20.50 11.68
CA TYR A 9 13.76 -20.54 10.40
C TYR A 9 14.24 -19.42 9.47
N VAL A 10 14.16 -19.69 8.18
CA VAL A 10 14.44 -18.73 7.12
C VAL A 10 13.44 -18.99 5.99
N GLY A 11 13.04 -17.93 5.30
CA GLY A 11 12.14 -18.03 4.16
C GLY A 11 12.22 -16.82 3.26
N VAL A 12 11.61 -16.97 2.10
CA VAL A 12 11.42 -15.90 1.13
C VAL A 12 9.95 -15.89 0.74
N GLY A 13 9.44 -14.70 0.43
CA GLY A 13 8.05 -14.52 0.03
C GLY A 13 7.94 -13.44 -1.03
N TYR A 14 6.93 -13.58 -1.87
CA TYR A 14 6.50 -12.54 -2.79
C TYR A 14 5.10 -12.10 -2.40
N ALA A 15 4.92 -10.80 -2.20
CA ALA A 15 3.61 -10.20 -1.98
C ALA A 15 3.28 -9.30 -3.18
N TYR A 16 2.07 -9.40 -3.71
CA TYR A 16 1.56 -8.48 -4.71
C TYR A 16 0.39 -7.71 -4.11
N GLY A 17 0.47 -6.38 -4.17
CA GLY A 17 -0.57 -5.50 -3.66
C GLY A 17 -0.99 -4.49 -4.73
N TRP A 18 -2.28 -4.16 -4.72
CA TRP A 18 -2.84 -3.04 -5.45
C TRP A 18 -3.51 -2.11 -4.46
N SER A 19 -3.28 -0.81 -4.61
CA SER A 19 -3.94 0.22 -3.82
C SER A 19 -4.17 1.43 -4.71
N THR A 20 -5.37 2.01 -4.64
CA THR A 20 -5.65 3.30 -5.25
C THR A 20 -5.60 4.32 -4.12
N ALA A 21 -4.58 5.17 -4.11
CA ALA A 21 -4.48 6.27 -3.16
C ALA A 21 -4.92 7.55 -3.87
N GLY A 22 -5.87 8.27 -3.29
CA GLY A 22 -6.36 9.52 -3.85
C GLY A 22 -6.49 10.61 -2.80
N GLY A 23 -6.32 11.84 -3.25
CA GLY A 23 -6.62 13.04 -2.50
C GLY A 23 -7.60 13.88 -3.30
N GLY A 24 -8.60 14.45 -2.63
CA GLY A 24 -9.57 15.31 -3.27
C GLY A 24 -9.93 16.51 -2.41
N MET A 25 -10.47 17.53 -3.06
CA MET A 25 -10.99 18.74 -2.42
C MET A 25 -12.46 18.90 -2.78
N LEU A 26 -13.30 19.18 -1.78
CA LEU A 26 -14.64 19.66 -2.01
C LEU A 26 -14.56 21.18 -2.22
N ALA A 27 -14.96 21.64 -3.39
CA ALA A 27 -14.96 23.04 -3.76
C ALA A 27 -16.01 23.26 -4.85
N ASP A 28 -16.72 24.38 -4.78
CA ASP A 28 -17.57 24.83 -5.89
C ASP A 28 -16.64 25.27 -7.03
N ILE A 29 -16.76 24.59 -8.18
CA ILE A 29 -15.91 24.86 -9.33
C ILE A 29 -16.65 25.80 -10.27
N PHE A 30 -16.02 26.93 -10.57
CA PHE A 30 -16.51 27.91 -11.53
C PHE A 30 -15.60 27.94 -12.76
N TYR A 31 -16.21 27.93 -13.94
CA TYR A 31 -15.55 28.17 -15.22
C TYR A 31 -16.08 29.49 -15.79
N ASP A 32 -15.18 30.44 -16.04
CA ASP A 32 -15.51 31.81 -16.46
C ASP A 32 -16.62 32.49 -15.64
N GLY A 33 -16.61 32.27 -14.32
CA GLY A 33 -17.54 32.90 -13.37
C GLY A 33 -18.92 32.23 -13.28
N SER A 34 -19.19 31.18 -14.05
CA SER A 34 -20.39 30.34 -13.95
C SER A 34 -20.06 28.99 -13.35
N ALA A 35 -21.03 28.33 -12.70
CA ALA A 35 -20.84 26.98 -12.19
C ALA A 35 -20.43 26.06 -13.34
N ILE A 36 -19.40 25.25 -13.13
CA ILE A 36 -18.85 24.40 -14.18
C ILE A 36 -19.92 23.43 -14.70
N THR A 37 -20.00 23.28 -16.02
CA THR A 37 -20.91 22.33 -16.66
C THR A 37 -20.15 21.08 -17.12
N GLN A 38 -20.89 20.01 -17.44
CA GLN A 38 -20.28 18.80 -18.00
C GLN A 38 -19.53 19.09 -19.32
N SER A 39 -20.03 20.01 -20.15
CA SER A 39 -19.38 20.40 -21.41
C SER A 39 -18.01 21.06 -21.19
N ASP A 40 -17.88 21.84 -20.12
CA ASP A 40 -16.62 22.50 -19.74
C ASP A 40 -15.62 21.45 -19.24
N ILE A 41 -16.08 20.51 -18.39
CA ILE A 41 -15.27 19.38 -17.90
C ILE A 41 -14.75 18.53 -19.07
N ASP A 42 -15.60 18.22 -20.05
CA ASP A 42 -15.22 17.44 -21.22
C ASP A 42 -14.15 18.17 -22.06
N THR A 43 -14.29 19.49 -22.21
CA THR A 43 -13.33 20.35 -22.92
C THR A 43 -11.99 20.42 -22.19
N ILE A 44 -12.00 20.57 -20.86
CA ILE A 44 -10.80 20.57 -20.01
C ILE A 44 -10.10 19.21 -20.13
N ASN A 45 -10.84 18.11 -20.00
CA ASN A 45 -10.30 16.76 -20.09
C ASN A 45 -9.71 16.45 -21.46
N GLN A 46 -10.33 16.93 -22.54
CA GLN A 46 -9.79 16.79 -23.88
C GLN A 46 -8.50 17.60 -24.06
N THR A 47 -8.48 18.85 -23.58
CA THR A 47 -7.29 19.70 -23.62
C THR A 47 -6.12 19.07 -22.85
N LEU A 48 -6.38 18.48 -21.68
CA LEU A 48 -5.37 17.77 -20.90
C LEU A 48 -4.81 16.56 -21.66
N LYS A 49 -5.68 15.75 -22.28
CA LYS A 49 -5.26 14.60 -23.12
C LYS A 49 -4.41 15.01 -24.30
N ASP A 50 -4.80 16.08 -25.00
CA ASP A 50 -4.08 16.58 -26.18
C ASP A 50 -2.67 17.08 -25.82
N ASN A 51 -2.47 17.51 -24.57
CA ASN A 51 -1.17 17.91 -24.02
C ASN A 51 -0.44 16.76 -23.29
N GLY A 52 -0.92 15.52 -23.41
CA GLY A 52 -0.29 14.34 -22.80
C GLY A 52 -0.44 14.25 -21.27
N GLN A 53 -1.38 15.01 -20.68
CA GLN A 53 -1.68 14.95 -19.25
C GLN A 53 -2.85 14.01 -18.96
N THR A 54 -2.82 13.40 -17.78
CA THR A 54 -3.93 12.57 -17.29
C THR A 54 -5.12 13.46 -16.93
N PRO A 55 -6.33 13.17 -17.43
CA PRO A 55 -7.55 13.87 -17.03
C PRO A 55 -7.74 13.88 -15.51
N LEU A 56 -8.22 15.01 -14.99
CA LEU A 56 -8.62 15.12 -13.60
C LEU A 56 -10.04 14.56 -13.45
N ASP A 57 -10.32 13.89 -12.34
CA ASP A 57 -11.69 13.53 -11.99
C ASP A 57 -12.37 14.77 -11.41
N LEU A 58 -13.07 15.50 -12.27
CA LEU A 58 -13.77 16.75 -11.94
C LEU A 58 -15.27 16.48 -11.88
N SER A 59 -15.89 16.89 -10.78
CA SER A 59 -17.34 17.06 -10.68
C SER A 59 -17.65 18.52 -10.36
N SER A 60 -18.93 18.91 -10.41
CA SER A 60 -19.34 20.30 -10.11
C SER A 60 -18.98 20.78 -8.70
N ASN A 61 -18.70 19.87 -7.77
CA ASN A 61 -18.41 20.17 -6.36
C ASN A 61 -17.14 19.49 -5.81
N GLN A 62 -16.37 18.82 -6.67
CA GLN A 62 -15.19 18.06 -6.24
C GLN A 62 -14.13 18.02 -7.32
N VAL A 63 -12.87 18.14 -6.88
CA VAL A 63 -11.69 17.73 -7.64
C VAL A 63 -11.09 16.52 -6.95
N LEU A 64 -10.96 15.40 -7.65
CA LEU A 64 -10.33 14.19 -7.15
C LEU A 64 -9.10 13.84 -8.00
N ILE A 65 -7.98 13.60 -7.31
CA ILE A 65 -6.75 13.10 -7.91
C ILE A 65 -6.46 11.75 -7.29
N THR A 66 -6.61 10.69 -8.09
CA THR A 66 -6.24 9.33 -7.70
C THR A 66 -4.95 8.92 -8.39
N ARG A 67 -4.20 8.07 -7.70
CA ARG A 67 -3.04 7.38 -8.26
C ARG A 67 -3.12 5.91 -7.88
N ASP A 68 -3.19 5.07 -8.89
CA ASP A 68 -3.02 3.64 -8.70
C ASP A 68 -1.57 3.34 -8.37
N ASN A 69 -1.38 2.56 -7.30
CA ASN A 69 -0.11 1.99 -6.91
C ASN A 69 -0.26 0.48 -6.89
N THR A 70 0.25 -0.16 -7.94
CA THR A 70 0.35 -1.61 -8.05
C THR A 70 1.81 -2.00 -7.91
N GLY A 71 2.10 -2.94 -7.01
CA GLY A 71 3.48 -3.25 -6.64
C GLY A 71 3.65 -4.65 -6.10
N GLY A 72 4.65 -5.35 -6.65
CA GLY A 72 5.21 -6.57 -6.07
C GLY A 72 6.30 -6.24 -5.07
N ALA A 73 6.41 -7.05 -4.01
CA ALA A 73 7.46 -6.97 -3.02
C ALA A 73 7.99 -8.38 -2.70
N PHE A 74 9.23 -8.64 -3.09
CA PHE A 74 10.02 -9.75 -2.60
C PHE A 74 10.58 -9.44 -1.23
N ARG A 75 10.43 -10.38 -0.31
CA ARG A 75 10.88 -10.26 1.07
C ARG A 75 11.61 -11.53 1.46
N ALA A 76 12.80 -11.37 2.05
CA ALA A 76 13.47 -12.44 2.77
C ALA A 76 13.19 -12.25 4.26
N PHE A 77 12.91 -13.32 4.98
CA PHE A 77 12.68 -13.29 6.42
C PHE A 77 13.46 -14.42 7.10
N GLY A 78 13.89 -14.17 8.32
CA GLY A 78 14.60 -15.16 9.12
C GLY A 78 14.47 -14.85 10.59
N GLY A 79 14.47 -15.89 11.41
CA GLY A 79 14.22 -15.74 12.84
C GLY A 79 14.50 -17.01 13.63
N VAL A 80 14.27 -16.88 14.93
CA VAL A 80 14.36 -17.98 15.89
C VAL A 80 13.09 -17.98 16.73
N SER A 81 12.49 -19.15 16.86
CA SER A 81 11.39 -19.41 17.79
C SER A 81 11.93 -20.04 19.06
N ILE A 82 11.53 -19.52 20.21
CA ILE A 82 11.82 -20.07 21.53
C ILE A 82 10.56 -20.76 22.03
N ASN A 83 10.62 -22.08 22.25
CA ASN A 83 9.48 -22.87 22.73
C ASN A 83 9.66 -23.22 24.22
N ILE A 84 8.79 -22.69 25.08
CA ILE A 84 8.77 -22.90 26.52
C ILE A 84 7.44 -23.53 26.92
N LEU A 85 7.36 -24.86 26.89
CA LEU A 85 6.19 -25.67 27.27
C LEU A 85 4.88 -25.27 26.56
N ILE A 86 4.19 -24.22 27.04
CA ILE A 86 2.94 -23.65 26.50
C ILE A 86 3.13 -22.27 25.86
N LEU A 87 4.27 -21.62 26.07
CA LEU A 87 4.59 -20.28 25.57
C LEU A 87 5.60 -20.39 24.43
N LYS A 88 5.31 -19.74 23.30
CA LYS A 88 6.22 -19.59 22.17
C LYS A 88 6.54 -18.12 21.96
N ILE A 89 7.82 -17.80 21.78
CA ILE A 89 8.29 -16.45 21.48
C ILE A 89 9.04 -16.51 20.15
N ASP A 90 8.58 -15.76 19.16
CA ASP A 90 9.18 -15.70 17.83
C ASP A 90 9.85 -14.34 17.64
N ILE A 91 11.13 -14.34 17.34
CA ILE A 91 11.88 -13.14 16.96
C ILE A 91 12.32 -13.31 15.52
N SER A 92 11.93 -12.39 14.64
CA SER A 92 12.39 -12.40 13.24
C SER A 92 12.72 -11.03 12.70
N GLY A 93 13.65 -11.03 11.74
CA GLY A 93 13.95 -9.93 10.85
C GLY A 93 13.40 -10.20 9.46
N MET A 94 13.16 -9.13 8.72
CA MET A 94 12.69 -9.15 7.34
C MET A 94 13.44 -8.10 6.53
N TYR A 95 13.78 -8.43 5.29
CA TYR A 95 14.34 -7.51 4.32
C TYR A 95 13.47 -7.50 3.06
N ASN A 96 12.98 -6.32 2.69
CA ASN A 96 12.23 -6.13 1.45
C ASN A 96 13.20 -5.72 0.34
N VAL A 97 13.35 -6.58 -0.67
CA VAL A 97 14.31 -6.40 -1.76
C VAL A 97 13.89 -5.23 -2.66
N ASN A 98 12.59 -5.06 -2.88
CA ASN A 98 12.06 -4.01 -3.76
C ASN A 98 12.23 -2.61 -3.16
N THR A 99 11.90 -2.45 -1.88
CA THR A 99 11.98 -1.14 -1.20
C THR A 99 13.28 -0.92 -0.42
N LYS A 100 14.17 -1.93 -0.38
CA LYS A 100 15.40 -1.93 0.42
C LYS A 100 15.19 -1.62 1.91
N SER A 101 14.01 -1.97 2.43
CA SER A 101 13.64 -1.71 3.82
C SER A 101 13.89 -2.93 4.70
N LEU A 102 14.26 -2.68 5.96
CA LEU A 102 14.40 -3.68 7.01
C LEU A 102 13.20 -3.60 7.95
N GLY A 103 12.72 -4.76 8.38
CA GLY A 103 11.69 -4.92 9.39
C GLY A 103 12.13 -5.92 10.45
N ALA A 104 11.58 -5.80 11.64
CA ALA A 104 11.74 -6.77 12.70
C ALA A 104 10.39 -6.96 13.41
N ASN A 105 10.16 -8.16 13.91
CA ASN A 105 8.95 -8.49 14.66
C ASN A 105 9.29 -9.41 15.83
N ILE A 106 8.58 -9.19 16.93
CA ILE A 106 8.58 -10.06 18.10
C ILE A 106 7.12 -10.49 18.30
N ASN A 107 6.88 -11.79 18.33
CA ASN A 107 5.54 -12.36 18.53
C ASN A 107 5.57 -13.32 19.73
N THR A 108 4.49 -13.36 20.49
CA THR A 108 4.32 -14.31 21.60
C THR A 108 2.99 -15.03 21.43
N ARG A 109 2.99 -16.36 21.47
CA ARG A 109 1.79 -17.19 21.34
C ARG A 109 1.71 -18.21 22.47
N ILE A 110 0.52 -18.35 23.05
CA ILE A 110 0.20 -19.46 23.95
C ILE A 110 -0.38 -20.61 23.09
N SER A 111 0.11 -21.82 23.27
CA SER A 111 -0.37 -23.02 22.57
C SER A 111 -0.60 -24.14 23.59
N PHE A 112 -1.81 -24.68 23.60
CA PHE A 112 -2.24 -25.78 24.49
C PHE A 112 -2.13 -27.12 23.78
#